data_AF-A0A8X6X0M1-F1
#
_entry.id   AF-A0A8X6X0M1-F1
#
_cell.length_a   1.000
_cell.length_b   1.000
_cell.length_c   1.000
_cell.angle_alpha   90.00
_cell.angle_beta   90.00
_cell.angle_gamma   90.00
#
_symmetry.space_group_name_H-M   'P 1'
#
loop_
_entity.id
_entity.type
_entity.pdbx_description
1 polymer ?
#
loop_
_entity_poly.entity_id
_entity_poly.type
_entity_poly.pdbx_seq_one_letter_code
_entity_poly.pdbx_strand_id
1 'polypeptide(L)'
;MLKFDKDFVINTDQTGCQYQSTFNRTLADKGSKTIFVKRQDINKLTHTYTAQYALTLSGKLLPKVFVGLQEPIGKFGPRVQKIVEEYLQKYKNIIITSSMSGKLSKEL
;
A
#
# COMPACT_ATOMS: atom_id res chain seq x y z
N MET A 1 -25.21 -22.19 19.73
CA MET A 1 -24.04 -21.84 18.88
C MET A 1 -24.57 -21.13 17.66
N LEU A 2 -24.24 -19.84 17.48
CA LEU A 2 -24.67 -19.07 16.31
C LEU A 2 -24.09 -19.71 15.04
N LYS A 3 -24.96 -20.18 14.15
CA LYS A 3 -24.58 -20.64 12.81
C LYS A 3 -24.70 -19.45 11.87
N PHE A 4 -23.56 -18.84 11.56
CA PHE A 4 -23.44 -17.86 10.49
C PHE A 4 -22.73 -18.50 9.31
N ASP A 5 -23.06 -18.04 8.11
CA ASP A 5 -22.34 -18.44 6.92
C ASP A 5 -20.93 -17.81 6.95
N LYS A 6 -19.91 -18.67 6.77
CA LYS A 6 -18.50 -18.28 6.85
C LYS A 6 -18.09 -17.33 5.71
N ASP A 7 -18.84 -17.29 4.61
CA ASP A 7 -18.61 -16.34 3.52
C ASP A 7 -19.06 -14.91 3.88
N PHE A 8 -19.88 -14.75 4.93
CA PHE A 8 -20.42 -13.46 5.37
C PHE A 8 -19.79 -12.92 6.65
N VAL A 9 -18.79 -13.62 7.19
CA VAL A 9 -17.92 -13.09 8.25
C VAL A 9 -16.65 -12.59 7.59
N ILE A 10 -16.48 -11.27 7.54
CA ILE A 10 -15.40 -10.61 6.80
C ILE A 10 -14.42 -9.98 7.77
N ASN A 11 -13.14 -10.31 7.60
CA ASN A 11 -12.03 -9.60 8.22
C ASN A 11 -11.39 -8.67 7.18
N THR A 12 -11.04 -7.45 7.60
CA THR A 12 -10.38 -6.46 6.75
C THR A 12 -9.49 -5.58 7.61
N ASP A 13 -8.30 -5.27 7.10
CA ASP A 13 -7.36 -4.37 7.76
C ASP A 13 -6.42 -3.73 6.71
N GLN A 14 -5.81 -2.61 7.06
CA GLN A 14 -4.80 -1.95 6.24
C GLN A 14 -3.40 -2.54 6.48
N THR A 15 -2.66 -2.80 5.42
CA THR A 15 -1.24 -3.10 5.48
C THR A 15 -0.42 -2.00 4.82
N GLY A 16 0.70 -1.62 5.45
CA GLY A 16 1.70 -0.75 4.84
C GLY A 16 2.61 -1.54 3.90
N CYS A 17 2.81 -1.02 2.69
CA CYS A 17 3.61 -1.63 1.65
C CYS A 17 4.76 -0.70 1.24
N GLN A 18 5.97 -1.26 1.17
CA GLN A 18 7.15 -0.57 0.67
C GLN A 18 7.33 -0.88 -0.81
N TYR A 19 7.64 0.12 -1.65
CA TYR A 19 7.94 -0.12 -3.06
C TYR A 19 9.24 -0.90 -3.27
N GLN A 20 10.15 -0.84 -2.29
CA GLN A 20 11.38 -1.61 -2.27
C GLN A 20 11.58 -2.21 -0.88
N SER A 21 11.83 -3.51 -0.83
CA SER A 21 12.32 -4.15 0.40
C SER A 21 13.70 -3.59 0.73
N THR A 22 13.79 -2.90 1.85
CA THR A 22 15.07 -2.44 2.40
C THR A 22 15.49 -3.39 3.51
N PHE A 23 16.77 -3.76 3.52
CA PHE A 23 17.36 -4.41 4.67
C PHE A 23 18.05 -3.33 5.49
N ASN A 24 17.65 -3.15 6.75
CA ASN A 24 18.39 -2.33 7.72
C ASN A 24 19.71 -2.98 8.16
N ARG A 25 20.11 -4.07 7.50
CA ARG A 25 21.31 -4.84 7.76
C ARG A 25 22.11 -4.95 6.47
N THR A 26 23.38 -4.63 6.56
CA THR A 26 24.34 -4.74 5.46
C THR A 26 25.37 -5.80 5.83
N LEU A 27 25.80 -6.59 4.85
CA LEU A 27 26.91 -7.53 5.02
C LEU A 27 28.20 -6.73 4.84
N ALA A 28 28.73 -6.21 5.95
CA ALA A 28 29.93 -5.40 5.99
C ALA A 28 30.82 -5.83 7.17
N ASP A 29 32.10 -5.52 7.10
CA ASP A 29 33.06 -5.88 8.13
C ASP A 29 32.71 -5.20 9.46
N LYS A 30 32.79 -5.97 10.54
CA LYS A 30 32.49 -5.51 11.90
C LYS A 30 33.45 -4.36 12.27
N GLY A 31 32.89 -3.20 12.60
CA GLY A 31 33.65 -1.99 12.91
C GLY A 31 33.69 -0.95 11.78
N SER A 32 33.12 -1.26 10.62
CA SER A 32 32.97 -0.31 9.52
C SER A 32 32.08 0.87 9.94
N LYS A 33 32.63 2.09 9.89
CA LYS A 33 31.91 3.34 10.25
C LYS A 33 31.04 3.88 9.11
N THR A 34 31.41 3.57 7.87
CA THR A 34 30.72 4.04 6.66
C THR A 34 30.49 2.85 5.74
N ILE A 35 29.25 2.66 5.31
CA ILE A 35 28.88 1.59 4.37
C ILE A 35 28.19 2.24 3.17
N PHE A 36 28.79 2.08 1.99
CA PHE A 36 28.19 2.54 0.74
C PHE A 36 27.22 1.47 0.22
N VAL A 37 25.96 1.85 0.03
CA VAL A 37 24.92 0.95 -0.47
C VAL A 37 24.51 1.40 -1.87
N LYS A 38 24.63 0.50 -2.86
CA LYS A 38 24.09 0.75 -4.20
C LYS A 38 22.56 0.67 -4.15
N ARG A 39 21.89 1.78 -4.46
CA ARG A 39 20.44 1.89 -4.44
C ARG A 39 19.90 2.00 -5.86
N GLN A 40 18.76 1.37 -6.13
CA GLN A 40 18.15 1.39 -7.46
C GLN A 40 17.34 2.67 -7.70
N ASP A 41 16.54 3.11 -6.72
CA ASP A 41 15.70 4.30 -6.87
C ASP A 41 15.40 4.93 -5.49
N ILE A 42 15.73 6.21 -5.33
CA ILE A 42 15.52 6.96 -4.08
C ILE A 42 14.03 7.16 -3.81
N ASN A 43 13.22 7.33 -4.87
CA ASN A 43 11.78 7.58 -4.72
C ASN A 43 11.05 6.35 -4.14
N LYS A 44 11.55 5.15 -4.42
CA LYS A 44 10.97 3.91 -3.86
C LYS A 44 11.23 3.72 -2.37
N LEU A 45 12.10 4.55 -1.77
CA LEU A 45 12.45 4.53 -0.36
C LEU A 45 11.65 5.55 0.45
N THR A 46 11.26 6.67 -0.17
CA THR A 46 10.54 7.75 0.51
C THR A 46 9.04 7.56 0.48
N HIS A 47 8.53 6.84 -0.51
CA HIS A 47 7.10 6.60 -0.66
C HIS A 47 6.73 5.21 -0.17
N THR A 48 5.65 5.15 0.59
CA THR A 48 4.95 3.91 0.92
C THR A 48 3.50 4.05 0.52
N TYR A 49 2.84 2.93 0.25
CA TYR A 49 1.40 2.91 0.04
C TYR A 49 0.76 2.00 1.07
N THR A 50 -0.52 2.18 1.33
CA THR A 50 -1.32 1.22 2.07
C THR A 50 -2.22 0.45 1.12
N ALA A 51 -2.46 -0.82 1.43
CA ALA A 51 -3.47 -1.62 0.78
C ALA A 51 -4.38 -2.23 1.83
N GLN A 52 -5.68 -2.22 1.59
CA GLN A 52 -6.67 -2.87 2.42
C GLN A 52 -7.36 -3.95 1.61
N TYR A 53 -7.18 -5.17 2.10
CA TYR A 53 -7.81 -6.37 1.57
C TYR A 53 -8.94 -6.76 2.51
N ALA A 54 -9.87 -7.57 2.00
CA ALA A 54 -10.90 -8.19 2.80
C ALA A 54 -10.94 -9.70 2.51
N LEU A 55 -11.04 -10.49 3.57
CA LEU A 55 -11.04 -11.96 3.52
C LEU A 55 -12.23 -12.48 4.31
N THR A 56 -12.93 -13.46 3.77
CA THR A 56 -13.99 -14.17 4.50
C THR A 56 -13.40 -15.15 5.50
N LEU A 57 -14.18 -15.57 6.50
CA LEU A 57 -13.81 -16.62 7.45
C LEU A 57 -13.59 -17.98 6.76
N SER A 58 -14.19 -18.19 5.59
CA SER A 58 -13.92 -19.36 4.74
C SER A 58 -12.60 -19.29 3.96
N GLY A 59 -11.88 -18.16 4.01
CA GLY A 59 -10.59 -17.95 3.34
C GLY A 59 -10.68 -17.38 1.92
N LYS A 60 -11.84 -16.85 1.50
CA LYS A 60 -12.00 -16.22 0.18
C LYS A 60 -11.58 -14.76 0.23
N LEU A 61 -10.72 -14.35 -0.71
CA LEU A 61 -10.38 -12.95 -0.92
C LEU A 61 -11.54 -12.24 -1.64
N LEU A 62 -11.99 -11.12 -1.09
CA LEU A 62 -13.00 -10.29 -1.73
C LEU A 62 -12.39 -9.57 -2.95
N PRO A 63 -13.20 -9.31 -3.99
CA PRO A 63 -12.67 -8.88 -5.28
C PRO A 63 -12.11 -7.46 -5.27
N LYS A 64 -12.49 -6.60 -4.32
CA LYS A 64 -12.06 -5.20 -4.29
C LYS A 64 -10.88 -4.98 -3.34
N VAL A 65 -9.93 -4.18 -3.78
CA VAL A 65 -8.78 -3.73 -2.99
C VAL A 65 -8.82 -2.22 -2.89
N PHE A 66 -8.62 -1.69 -1.68
CA PHE A 66 -8.49 -0.26 -1.47
C PHE A 66 -7.02 0.10 -1.30
N VAL A 67 -6.53 1.11 -2.02
CA VAL A 67 -5.13 1.52 -2.05
C VAL A 67 -5.01 3.00 -1.67
N GLY A 68 -4.21 3.30 -0.65
CA GLY A 68 -3.86 4.66 -0.25
C GLY A 68 -2.44 5.01 -0.72
N LEU A 69 -2.32 6.04 -1.56
CA LEU A 69 -1.04 6.54 -2.05
C LEU A 69 -0.58 7.76 -1.22
N GLN A 70 0.72 7.92 -1.07
CA GLN A 70 1.30 9.05 -0.37
C GLN A 70 1.62 10.19 -1.34
N GLU A 71 0.96 11.34 -1.16
CA GLU A 71 1.18 12.55 -1.96
C GLU A 71 1.57 13.73 -1.07
N PRO A 72 2.54 14.58 -1.45
CA PRO A 72 3.04 15.68 -0.60
C PRO A 72 1.95 16.63 -0.06
N ILE A 73 0.90 16.86 -0.84
CA ILE A 73 -0.26 17.71 -0.47
C ILE A 73 -1.53 16.89 -0.22
N GLY A 74 -1.40 15.56 -0.15
CA GLY A 74 -2.50 14.62 0.03
C GLY A 74 -3.44 14.46 -1.17
N LYS A 75 -3.17 15.12 -2.30
CA LYS A 75 -3.94 15.03 -3.53
C LYS A 75 -3.03 14.77 -4.72
N PHE A 76 -3.53 14.04 -5.71
CA PHE A 76 -2.83 13.84 -6.97
C PHE A 76 -2.70 15.14 -7.75
N GLY A 77 -1.49 15.41 -8.25
CA GLY A 77 -1.31 16.46 -9.26
C GLY A 77 -1.96 16.06 -10.60
N PRO A 78 -2.21 17.00 -11.53
CA PRO A 78 -2.97 16.76 -12.76
C PRO A 78 -2.45 15.60 -13.62
N ARG A 79 -1.12 15.44 -13.70
CA ARG A 79 -0.48 14.35 -14.44
C ARG A 79 -0.75 12.99 -13.80
N VAL A 80 -0.61 12.88 -12.47
CA VAL A 80 -0.81 11.63 -11.74
C VAL A 80 -2.29 11.26 -11.74
N GLN A 81 -3.17 12.25 -11.55
CA GLN A 81 -4.61 12.07 -11.61
C GLN A 81 -5.06 11.41 -12.92
N LYS A 82 -4.60 11.92 -14.07
CA LYS A 82 -4.92 11.35 -15.38
C LYS A 82 -4.49 9.88 -15.50
N ILE A 83 -3.28 9.55 -15.03
CA ILE A 83 -2.75 8.18 -15.05
C ILE A 83 -3.59 7.26 -14.13
N VAL A 84 -3.93 7.74 -12.94
CA VAL A 84 -4.79 7.01 -11.99
C VAL A 84 -6.16 6.74 -12.61
N GLU A 85 -6.77 7.73 -13.25
CA GLU A 85 -8.05 7.59 -13.94
C GLU A 85 -7.97 6.55 -15.07
N GLU A 86 -6.93 6.59 -15.91
CA GLU A 86 -6.70 5.59 -16.95
C GLU A 86 -6.58 4.17 -16.36
N TYR A 87 -5.86 4.01 -15.24
CA TYR A 87 -5.74 2.72 -14.57
C TYR A 87 -7.01 2.26 -13.87
N LEU A 88 -7.80 3.15 -13.26
CA LEU A 88 -9.11 2.84 -12.69
C LEU A 88 -10.13 2.46 -13.78
N GLN A 89 -9.94 2.95 -15.01
CA GLN A 89 -10.72 2.46 -16.15
C GLN A 89 -10.34 1.03 -16.53
N LYS A 90 -9.05 0.70 -16.50
CA LYS A 90 -8.54 -0.64 -16.83
C LYS A 90 -8.80 -1.67 -15.74
N TYR A 91 -8.62 -1.30 -14.47
CA TYR A 91 -8.69 -2.17 -13.30
C TYR A 91 -9.86 -1.78 -12.41
N LYS A 92 -11.00 -2.43 -12.62
CA LYS A 92 -12.26 -2.13 -11.92
C LYS A 92 -12.34 -2.60 -10.47
N ASN A 93 -11.33 -3.36 -10.05
CA ASN A 93 -11.27 -4.00 -8.74
C ASN A 93 -10.40 -3.23 -7.74
N ILE A 94 -9.87 -2.07 -8.13
CA ILE A 94 -9.03 -1.23 -7.28
C ILE A 94 -9.77 0.07 -7.00
N ILE A 95 -9.78 0.49 -5.74
CA ILE A 95 -10.20 1.81 -5.30
C ILE A 95 -8.95 2.54 -4.83
N ILE A 96 -8.70 3.75 -5.32
CA ILE A 96 -7.48 4.50 -5.03
C ILE A 96 -7.85 5.82 -4.35
N THR A 97 -7.09 6.18 -3.32
CA THR A 97 -7.08 7.52 -2.71
C THR A 97 -5.65 7.98 -2.48
N SER A 98 -5.49 9.26 -2.11
CA SER A 98 -4.21 9.82 -1.68
C SER A 98 -4.33 10.53 -0.33
N SER A 99 -3.24 10.53 0.43
CA SER A 99 -3.10 11.36 1.63
C SER A 99 -1.62 11.74 1.85
N MET A 100 -1.35 12.69 2.75
CA MET A 100 0.05 13.09 3.06
C MET A 100 0.87 11.95 3.70
N SER A 101 0.20 11.01 4.37
CA SER A 101 0.84 9.89 5.05
C SER A 101 0.76 8.58 4.27
N GLY A 102 -0.02 8.52 3.19
CA GLY A 102 -0.36 7.28 2.49
C GLY A 102 -1.29 6.35 3.27
N LYS A 103 -1.80 6.77 4.43
CA LYS A 103 -2.77 6.04 5.26
C LYS A 103 -4.17 6.61 5.09
N LEU A 104 -5.20 5.81 5.40
CA LEU A 104 -6.56 6.31 5.53
C LEU A 104 -6.66 7.27 6.71
N SER A 105 -7.21 8.45 6.49
CA SER A 105 -7.52 9.44 7.52
C SER A 105 -9.04 9.51 7.74
N LYS A 106 -9.46 10.09 8.87
CA LYS A 106 -10.87 10.19 9.29
C LYS A 106 -11.78 11.00 8.34
N GLU A 107 -11.22 11.70 7.37
CA GLU A 107 -11.95 12.61 6.47
C GLU A 107 -12.32 11.99 5.12
N LEU A 108 -12.24 10.66 5.00
CA LEU A 108 -12.64 9.90 3.82
C LEU A 108 -13.89 9.07 4.09
#